data_AF-A0A815I5T9-F1
#
_entry.id   AF-A0A815I5T9-F1
#
_cell.length_a   1.000
_cell.length_b   1.000
_cell.length_c   1.000
_cell.angle_alpha   90.00
_cell.angle_beta   90.00
_cell.angle_gamma   90.00
#
_symmetry.space_group_name_H-M   'P 1'
#
loop_
_entity.id
_entity.type
_entity.pdbx_description
1 polymer ?
#
loop_
_entity_poly.entity_id
_entity_poly.type
_entity_poly.pdbx_seq_one_letter_code
_entity_poly.pdbx_strand_id
1 'polypeptide(L)'
;LIPADIVESTWTDIMNLYTPDDVNAAEFNDYLVQTYVDISLYGIHIWNMHDAIINDLPRTNNDVEGYNSCLESNFPKHPHIYHFIESLRDEHLYQYHRAEESDIQIRKRKKLYNNIDSKL
;
A
#
# COMPACT_ATOMS: atom_id res chain seq x y z
N LEU A 1 16.54 1.56 6.76
CA LEU A 1 15.83 0.55 5.94
C LEU A 1 16.81 -0.58 5.68
N ILE A 2 16.33 -1.81 5.59
CA ILE A 2 17.17 -2.98 5.29
C ILE A 2 17.64 -2.85 3.82
N PRO A 3 18.95 -2.96 3.52
CA PRO A 3 19.46 -2.95 2.16
C PRO A 3 18.80 -4.02 1.27
N ALA A 4 18.43 -3.64 0.04
CA ALA A 4 17.60 -4.48 -0.84
C ALA A 4 18.24 -5.85 -1.15
N ASP A 5 19.58 -5.90 -1.21
CA ASP A 5 20.39 -7.10 -1.45
C ASP A 5 20.33 -8.11 -0.30
N ILE A 6 20.01 -7.67 0.91
CA ILE A 6 19.90 -8.55 2.08
C ILE A 6 18.46 -8.78 2.54
N VAL A 7 17.45 -8.14 1.91
CA VAL A 7 16.04 -8.27 2.32
C VAL A 7 15.58 -9.73 2.27
N GLU A 8 15.90 -10.44 1.19
CA GLU A 8 15.48 -11.82 0.99
C GLU A 8 16.13 -12.76 2.02
N SER A 9 17.45 -12.68 2.19
CA SER A 9 18.17 -13.49 3.18
C SER A 9 17.72 -13.17 4.60
N THR A 10 17.53 -11.89 4.93
CA THR A 10 17.04 -11.47 6.26
C THR A 10 15.62 -11.97 6.52
N TRP A 11 14.74 -11.95 5.50
CA TRP A 11 13.38 -12.51 5.62
C TRP A 11 13.44 -14.02 5.89
N THR A 12 14.22 -14.75 5.10
CA THR A 12 14.41 -16.20 5.28
C THR A 12 15.00 -16.52 6.66
N ASP A 13 15.95 -15.72 7.14
CA ASP A 13 16.55 -15.87 8.47
C ASP A 13 15.54 -15.62 9.58
N ILE A 14 14.71 -14.58 9.48
CA ILE A 14 13.62 -14.31 10.43
C ILE A 14 12.68 -15.52 10.51
N MET A 15 12.29 -16.07 9.36
CA MET A 15 11.34 -17.17 9.31
C MET A 15 11.91 -18.51 9.79
N ASN A 16 13.16 -18.79 9.50
CA ASN A 16 13.77 -20.08 9.84
C ASN A 16 14.39 -20.10 11.24
N LEU A 17 14.88 -18.95 11.75
CA LEU A 17 15.62 -18.90 13.03
C LEU A 17 14.76 -18.40 14.19
N TYR A 18 13.75 -17.54 13.94
CA TYR A 18 13.07 -16.81 15.02
C TYR A 18 11.59 -17.15 15.20
N THR A 19 10.93 -17.73 14.20
CA THR A 19 9.54 -18.18 14.27
C THR A 19 9.28 -19.70 14.12
N PRO A 20 10.26 -20.62 14.23
CA PRO A 20 10.03 -22.04 13.89
C PRO A 20 9.04 -22.75 14.82
N ASP A 21 8.90 -22.30 16.06
CA ASP A 21 8.05 -22.95 17.08
C ASP A 21 6.66 -22.29 17.24
N ASP A 22 6.39 -21.19 16.54
CA ASP A 22 5.09 -20.50 16.59
C ASP A 22 4.24 -20.86 15.37
N VAL A 23 3.25 -21.72 15.59
CA VAL A 23 2.31 -22.19 14.55
C VAL A 23 1.60 -21.01 13.87
N ASN A 24 1.25 -19.94 14.60
CA ASN A 24 0.56 -18.80 14.00
C ASN A 24 1.50 -18.00 13.08
N ALA A 25 2.77 -17.90 13.45
CA ALA A 25 3.76 -17.22 12.64
C ALA A 25 4.04 -18.02 11.35
N ALA A 26 4.15 -19.35 11.45
CA ALA A 26 4.29 -20.22 10.29
C ALA A 26 3.09 -20.11 9.33
N GLU A 27 1.85 -20.20 9.85
CA GLU A 27 0.63 -20.04 9.05
C GLU A 27 0.55 -18.67 8.38
N PHE A 28 0.91 -17.60 9.09
CA PHE A 28 0.96 -16.25 8.54
C PHE A 28 1.98 -16.13 7.41
N ASN A 29 3.16 -16.73 7.56
CA ASN A 29 4.21 -16.71 6.54
C ASN A 29 3.79 -17.44 5.27
N ASP A 30 3.21 -18.63 5.43
CA ASP A 30 2.68 -19.42 4.31
C ASP A 30 1.61 -18.63 3.55
N TYR A 31 0.69 -17.99 4.28
CA TYR A 31 -0.32 -17.11 3.70
C TYR A 31 0.32 -15.95 2.91
N LEU A 32 1.34 -15.29 3.47
CA LEU A 32 1.97 -14.13 2.85
C LEU A 32 2.70 -14.52 1.57
N VAL A 33 3.47 -15.61 1.60
CA VAL A 33 4.19 -16.11 0.43
C VAL A 33 3.22 -16.53 -0.68
N GLN A 34 2.17 -17.28 -0.33
CA GLN A 34 1.16 -17.72 -1.27
C GLN A 34 0.39 -16.55 -1.89
N THR A 35 0.03 -15.55 -1.08
CA THR A 35 -0.84 -14.46 -1.53
C THR A 35 -0.08 -13.40 -2.32
N TYR A 36 1.18 -13.11 -1.95
CA TYR A 36 1.89 -11.91 -2.41
C TYR A 36 3.26 -12.16 -3.07
N VAL A 37 3.87 -13.34 -2.93
CA VAL A 37 5.27 -13.57 -3.37
C VAL A 37 5.38 -14.52 -4.56
N ASP A 38 4.82 -15.72 -4.48
CA ASP A 38 5.07 -16.80 -5.46
C ASP A 38 4.10 -16.72 -6.67
N ILE A 39 2.98 -17.45 -6.62
CA ILE A 39 1.83 -17.23 -7.53
C ILE A 39 0.92 -16.20 -6.88
N SER A 40 1.42 -14.97 -6.82
CA SER A 40 0.71 -13.86 -6.19
C SER A 40 -0.69 -13.70 -6.80
N LEU A 41 -1.73 -13.96 -5.99
CA LEU A 41 -3.13 -13.65 -6.32
C LEU A 41 -3.31 -12.17 -6.73
N TYR A 42 -2.46 -11.31 -6.18
CA TYR A 42 -2.51 -9.86 -6.31
C TYR A 42 -1.17 -9.31 -6.82
N GLY A 43 -0.89 -9.53 -8.11
CA GLY A 43 0.39 -9.19 -8.72
C GLY A 43 0.82 -7.74 -8.45
N ILE A 44 2.13 -7.51 -8.33
CA ILE A 44 2.71 -6.23 -7.87
C ILE A 44 2.20 -4.98 -8.58
N HIS A 45 1.76 -5.10 -9.84
CA HIS A 45 1.21 -4.00 -10.64
C HIS A 45 -0.06 -3.37 -10.05
N ILE A 46 -0.79 -4.06 -9.17
CA ILE A 46 -1.97 -3.50 -8.51
C ILE A 46 -1.66 -2.80 -7.18
N TRP A 47 -0.40 -2.83 -6.74
CA TRP A 47 -0.03 -2.26 -5.45
C TRP A 47 -0.08 -0.73 -5.53
N ASN A 48 -0.59 -0.10 -4.48
CA ASN A 48 -0.83 1.35 -4.42
C ASN A 48 0.42 2.24 -4.68
N MET A 49 1.63 1.70 -4.48
CA MET A 49 2.90 2.42 -4.71
C MET A 49 3.63 1.96 -5.97
N HIS A 50 3.13 0.96 -6.70
CA HIS A 50 3.85 0.37 -7.83
C HIS A 50 4.19 1.41 -8.90
N ASP A 51 3.17 2.11 -9.40
CA ASP A 51 3.35 3.12 -10.45
C ASP A 51 4.17 4.31 -9.95
N ALA A 52 4.04 4.67 -8.67
CA ALA A 52 4.84 5.72 -8.08
C ALA A 52 6.34 5.34 -8.01
N ILE A 53 6.65 4.07 -7.75
CA ILE A 53 8.02 3.54 -7.75
C ILE A 53 8.59 3.54 -9.17
N ILE A 54 7.86 3.01 -10.14
CA ILE A 54 8.32 2.93 -11.54
C ILE A 54 8.53 4.32 -12.14
N ASN A 55 7.68 5.29 -11.80
CA ASN A 55 7.74 6.63 -12.36
C ASN A 55 8.57 7.63 -11.54
N ASP A 56 9.35 7.18 -10.54
CA ASP A 56 10.12 8.01 -9.61
C ASP A 56 9.30 9.17 -8.98
N LEU A 57 8.04 8.90 -8.68
CA LEU A 57 7.13 9.83 -8.02
C LEU A 57 7.33 9.78 -6.49
N PRO A 58 6.79 10.75 -5.74
CA PRO A 58 6.76 10.67 -4.28
C PRO A 58 6.11 9.36 -3.80
N ARG A 59 6.84 8.57 -3.01
CA ARG A 59 6.34 7.34 -2.37
C ARG A 59 5.63 7.71 -1.06
N THR A 60 4.38 8.14 -1.16
CA THR A 60 3.55 8.53 -0.01
C THR A 60 2.18 7.89 -0.13
N ASN A 61 1.72 7.21 0.92
CA ASN A 61 0.37 6.65 1.00
C ASN A 61 -0.64 7.64 1.61
N ASN A 62 -0.25 8.91 1.85
CA ASN A 62 -1.08 9.90 2.53
C ASN A 62 -2.45 10.06 1.87
N ASP A 63 -2.52 9.95 0.54
CA ASP A 63 -3.78 10.04 -0.20
C ASP A 63 -4.71 8.85 0.12
N VAL A 64 -4.16 7.63 0.25
CA VAL A 64 -4.92 6.43 0.65
C VAL A 64 -5.33 6.49 2.12
N GLU A 65 -4.43 6.93 3.01
CA GLU A 65 -4.74 7.11 4.42
C GLU A 65 -5.83 8.17 4.63
N GLY A 66 -5.72 9.29 3.91
CA GLY A 66 -6.71 10.36 3.93
C GLY A 66 -8.07 9.91 3.39
N TYR A 67 -8.08 9.15 2.30
CA TYR A 67 -9.29 8.52 1.76
C TYR A 67 -9.96 7.62 2.81
N ASN A 68 -9.20 6.69 3.41
CA ASN A 68 -9.74 5.77 4.40
C ASN A 68 -10.26 6.50 5.65
N SER A 69 -9.54 7.51 6.13
CA SER A 69 -9.95 8.31 7.28
C SER A 69 -11.22 9.13 7.01
N CYS A 70 -11.32 9.74 5.82
CA CYS A 70 -12.54 10.44 5.40
C CYS A 70 -13.72 9.48 5.33
N LEU A 71 -13.51 8.32 4.70
CA LEU A 71 -14.54 7.31 4.52
C LEU A 71 -15.01 6.73 5.86
N GLU A 72 -14.10 6.43 6.79
CA GLU A 72 -14.43 6.02 8.16
C GLU A 72 -15.27 7.09 8.88
N SER A 73 -14.91 8.37 8.73
CA SER A 73 -15.64 9.47 9.37
C SER A 73 -17.07 9.64 8.86
N ASN A 74 -17.35 9.19 7.63
CA ASN A 74 -18.67 9.27 7.01
C ASN A 74 -19.61 8.15 7.46
N PHE A 75 -19.09 7.08 8.09
CA PHE A 75 -19.91 5.94 8.47
C PHE A 75 -20.27 5.93 9.96
N PRO A 76 -21.55 5.76 10.32
CA PRO A 76 -21.89 5.39 11.69
C PRO A 76 -21.34 3.99 12.00
N LYS A 77 -21.14 3.66 13.28
CA LYS A 77 -20.57 2.38 13.74
C LYS A 77 -21.24 1.13 13.14
N HIS A 78 -22.52 1.24 12.78
CA HIS A 78 -23.29 0.19 12.10
C HIS A 78 -24.08 0.81 10.93
N PRO A 79 -23.45 1.00 9.75
CA PRO A 79 -24.11 1.61 8.61
C PRO A 79 -25.09 0.63 7.97
N HIS A 80 -26.23 1.14 7.51
CA HIS A 80 -27.10 0.37 6.64
C HIS A 80 -26.43 0.20 5.27
N ILE A 81 -26.57 -0.96 4.62
CA ILE A 81 -25.89 -1.26 3.35
C ILE A 81 -26.18 -0.22 2.25
N TYR A 82 -27.40 0.30 2.19
CA TYR A 82 -27.75 1.38 1.25
C TYR A 82 -26.98 2.69 1.54
N HIS A 83 -26.83 3.06 2.80
CA HIS A 83 -26.05 4.24 3.19
C HIS A 83 -24.58 4.06 2.81
N PHE A 84 -24.04 2.85 3.01
CA PHE A 84 -22.69 2.50 2.57
C PHE A 84 -22.51 2.68 1.06
N ILE A 85 -23.45 2.17 0.26
CA ILE A 85 -23.42 2.29 -1.21
C ILE A 85 -23.53 3.75 -1.66
N GLU A 86 -24.38 4.55 -1.02
CA GLU A 86 -24.53 5.98 -1.34
C GLU A 86 -23.24 6.74 -1.04
N SER A 87 -22.66 6.58 0.15
CA SER A 87 -21.39 7.23 0.48
C SER A 87 -20.25 6.82 -0.45
N LEU A 88 -20.20 5.55 -0.86
CA LEU A 88 -19.21 5.11 -1.86
C LEU A 88 -19.41 5.77 -3.22
N ARG A 89 -20.66 6.00 -3.65
CA ARG A 89 -20.95 6.69 -4.91
C ARG A 89 -20.52 8.16 -4.84
N ASP A 90 -20.82 8.83 -3.73
CA ASP A 90 -20.46 10.24 -3.55
C ASP A 90 -18.94 10.42 -3.47
N GLU A 91 -18.26 9.55 -2.73
CA GLU A 91 -16.81 9.54 -2.65
C GLU A 91 -16.18 9.24 -4.02
N HIS A 92 -16.72 8.30 -4.79
CA HIS A 92 -16.24 8.02 -6.15
C HIS A 92 -16.33 9.24 -7.06
N LEU A 93 -17.45 9.97 -7.03
CA LEU A 93 -17.64 11.20 -7.80
C LEU A 93 -16.62 12.28 -7.38
N TYR A 94 -16.41 12.45 -6.07
CA TYR A 94 -15.43 13.39 -5.55
C TYR A 94 -13.99 13.04 -5.98
N GLN A 95 -13.59 11.77 -5.87
CA GLN A 95 -12.26 11.32 -6.26
C GLN A 95 -12.05 11.44 -7.78
N TYR A 96 -13.08 11.17 -8.58
CA TYR A 96 -13.03 11.36 -10.03
C TYR A 96 -12.73 12.83 -10.38
N HIS A 97 -13.43 13.79 -9.77
CA HIS A 97 -13.16 15.22 -9.97
C HIS A 97 -11.76 15.62 -9.50
N ARG A 98 -11.29 15.11 -8.36
CA ARG A 98 -9.92 15.36 -7.89
C ARG A 98 -8.86 14.79 -8.81
N ALA A 99 -9.10 13.64 -9.43
CA ALA A 99 -8.18 13.04 -10.38
C ALA A 99 -8.07 13.92 -11.64
N GLU A 100 -9.19 14.40 -12.18
CA GLU A 100 -9.21 15.35 -13.31
C GLU A 100 -8.42 16.63 -12.99
N GLU A 101 -8.53 17.17 -11.78
CA GLU A 101 -7.74 18.32 -11.33
C GLU A 101 -6.25 18.00 -11.16
N SER A 102 -5.93 16.78 -10.71
CA SER A 102 -4.56 16.32 -10.49
C SER A 102 -3.78 16.11 -11.78
N ASP A 103 -4.44 15.69 -12.86
CA ASP A 103 -3.80 15.54 -14.19
C ASP A 103 -3.25 16.87 -14.72
N ILE A 104 -3.79 17.98 -14.25
CA ILE A 104 -3.33 19.34 -14.57
C ILE A 104 -2.08 19.71 -13.73
N GLN A 105 -1.92 19.12 -12.55
CA GLN A 105 -0.86 19.44 -11.58
C GLN A 105 0.04 18.23 -11.27
N ILE A 106 0.98 17.93 -12.18
CA ILE A 106 1.96 16.87 -11.96
C ILE A 106 2.88 17.24 -10.78
N ARG A 107 2.71 16.53 -9.66
CA ARG A 107 3.56 16.66 -8.48
C ARG A 107 4.95 16.07 -8.76
N LYS A 108 5.99 16.88 -8.60
CA LYS A 108 7.38 16.44 -8.73
C LYS A 108 7.93 15.94 -7.39
N ARG A 109 8.70 14.85 -7.44
CA ARG A 109 9.46 14.35 -6.28
C ARG A 109 10.53 15.36 -5.83
N LYS A 110 10.64 15.55 -4.52
CA LYS A 110 11.65 16.47 -3.94
C LYS A 110 13.03 15.81 -3.99
N LYS A 111 14.06 16.56 -4.39
CA LYS A 111 15.47 16.12 -4.47
C LYS A 111 16.02 15.49 -3.18
N LEU A 112 15.50 15.90 -2.02
CA LEU A 112 15.88 15.33 -0.72
C LEU A 112 15.70 13.81 -0.68
N TYR A 113 14.58 13.30 -1.22
CA TYR A 113 14.28 11.86 -1.20
C TYR A 113 15.16 11.06 -2.15
N ASN A 114 15.63 11.67 -3.24
CA ASN A 114 16.56 11.01 -4.18
C ASN A 114 17.95 10.86 -3.55
N ASN A 115 18.36 11.81 -2.71
CA ASN A 115 19.62 11.75 -1.97
C ASN A 115 19.60 10.74 -0.80
N ILE A 116 18.41 10.35 -0.33
CA ILE A 116 18.25 9.30 0.67
C ILE A 116 18.36 7.94 -0.03
N ASP A 117 17.65 7.77 -1.15
CA ASP A 117 17.70 6.54 -1.94
C ASP A 117 19.10 6.27 -2.53
N SER A 118 19.87 7.29 -2.91
CA SER A 118 21.25 7.09 -3.40
C SER A 118 22.27 6.74 -2.32
N LYS A 119 21.88 6.82 -1.04
CA LYS A 119 22.68 6.43 0.12
C LYS A 119 22.27 5.08 0.72
N LEU A 120 21.19 4.50 0.20
CA LEU A 120 20.70 3.15 0.50
C LEU A 120 21.26 2.17 -0.53
#